data_AF-A0A7X0R460-F1
#
_entry.id   AF-A0A7X0R460-F1
#
_cell.length_a   1.000
_cell.length_b   1.000
_cell.length_c   1.000
_cell.angle_alpha   90.00
_cell.angle_beta   90.00
_cell.angle_gamma   90.00
#
_symmetry.space_group_name_H-M   'P 1'
#
loop_
_entity.id
_entity.type
_entity.pdbx_description
1 polymer ?
#
loop_
_entity_poly.entity_id
_entity_poly.type
_entity_poly.pdbx_seq_one_letter_code
_entity_poly.pdbx_strand_id
1 'polypeptide(L)'
;MNRLLPTNAALQLLRYLSQQLGQLEYDAEKHRLLLPHEAGDATLYFRLPLTIASPVQGKFAMQQPVNYIILLIQSGNCALGYFENGRNLNHKVFRSYMVRKKQGKSQVKYLKTKGKSRAGSRVRLGETLEFFENINGRLQEYFEHHTIDRIAISCSKTLLPYLYSSKTETPFTKSDPRLLKIPRHVHTPIYEVLLDTNRYLLRGELVFDEQGRERATQLLEAAGITGLQHTPEEDSDSWEEDQEDESADEDVFYDEEDEEEDEMEW
;
A
#
# COMPACT_ATOMS: atom_id res chain seq x y z
N MET A 1 6.74 -11.40 -16.06
CA MET A 1 5.88 -10.58 -16.96
C MET A 1 4.45 -10.56 -16.45
N ASN A 2 3.70 -9.50 -16.75
CA ASN A 2 2.29 -9.40 -16.38
C ASN A 2 1.45 -8.72 -17.49
N ARG A 3 0.13 -8.92 -17.40
CA ARG A 3 -0.89 -8.19 -18.17
C ARG A 3 -2.00 -7.72 -17.24
N LEU A 4 -2.21 -6.41 -17.19
CA LEU A 4 -3.31 -5.82 -16.43
C LEU A 4 -4.60 -5.85 -17.25
N LEU A 5 -5.67 -6.33 -16.62
CA LEU A 5 -6.99 -6.49 -17.22
C LEU A 5 -7.96 -5.50 -16.55
N PRO A 6 -8.66 -4.65 -17.31
CA PRO A 6 -9.83 -3.93 -16.79
C PRO A 6 -10.83 -4.88 -16.16
N THR A 7 -11.64 -4.42 -15.19
CA THR A 7 -12.56 -5.28 -14.43
C THR A 7 -13.47 -6.13 -15.31
N ASN A 8 -13.99 -5.57 -16.41
CA ASN A 8 -14.85 -6.31 -17.34
C ASN A 8 -14.10 -7.44 -18.06
N ALA A 9 -12.87 -7.19 -18.54
CA ALA A 9 -12.02 -8.20 -19.15
C ALA A 9 -11.59 -9.26 -18.13
N ALA A 10 -11.28 -8.86 -16.90
CA ALA A 10 -11.00 -9.76 -15.79
C ALA A 10 -12.19 -10.69 -15.48
N LEU A 11 -13.42 -10.17 -15.50
CA LEU A 11 -14.64 -10.97 -15.33
C LEU A 11 -14.86 -11.93 -16.50
N GLN A 12 -14.60 -11.51 -17.75
CA GLN A 12 -14.68 -12.38 -18.92
C GLN A 12 -13.69 -13.54 -18.82
N LEU A 13 -12.43 -13.24 -18.48
CA LEU A 13 -11.41 -14.26 -18.26
C LEU A 13 -11.82 -15.21 -17.14
N LEU A 14 -12.28 -14.69 -16.00
CA LEU A 14 -12.73 -15.53 -14.88
C LEU A 14 -13.88 -16.47 -15.28
N ARG A 15 -14.87 -15.98 -16.06
CA ARG A 15 -15.95 -16.84 -16.59
C ARG A 15 -15.40 -17.95 -17.45
N TYR A 16 -14.52 -17.61 -18.39
CA TYR A 16 -13.88 -18.59 -19.27
C TYR A 16 -13.11 -19.65 -18.46
N LEU A 17 -12.25 -19.23 -17.52
CA LEU A 17 -11.48 -20.14 -16.68
C LEU A 17 -12.39 -21.06 -15.86
N SER A 18 -13.47 -20.53 -15.27
CA SER A 18 -14.41 -21.30 -14.46
C SER A 18 -15.19 -22.37 -15.27
N GLN A 19 -15.39 -22.14 -16.56
CA GLN A 19 -16.09 -23.07 -17.46
C GLN A 19 -15.17 -24.15 -18.02
N GLN A 20 -13.91 -23.79 -18.33
CA GLN A 20 -12.98 -24.66 -19.06
C GLN A 20 -12.04 -25.45 -18.16
N LEU A 21 -11.56 -24.85 -17.07
CA LEU A 21 -10.50 -25.44 -16.25
C LEU A 21 -11.02 -26.19 -15.00
N GLY A 22 -12.34 -26.29 -14.83
CA GLY A 22 -12.92 -27.03 -13.71
C GLY A 22 -12.50 -26.49 -12.35
N GLN A 23 -11.86 -27.32 -11.51
CA GLN A 23 -11.39 -26.94 -10.18
C GLN A 23 -10.19 -25.99 -10.27
N LEU A 24 -10.47 -24.69 -10.14
CA LEU A 24 -9.45 -23.66 -9.96
C LEU A 24 -9.01 -23.60 -8.49
N GLU A 25 -7.71 -23.64 -8.25
CA GLU A 25 -7.16 -23.42 -6.92
C GLU A 25 -7.12 -21.92 -6.61
N TYR A 26 -7.74 -21.53 -5.49
CA TYR A 26 -7.84 -20.14 -5.05
C TYR A 26 -6.96 -19.90 -3.82
N ASP A 27 -6.01 -18.98 -3.96
CA ASP A 27 -5.15 -18.49 -2.89
C ASP A 27 -5.80 -17.25 -2.25
N ALA A 28 -6.38 -17.45 -1.06
CA ALA A 28 -7.12 -16.42 -0.35
C ALA A 28 -6.22 -15.29 0.19
N GLU A 29 -4.97 -15.59 0.58
CA GLU A 29 -4.04 -14.57 1.12
C GLU A 29 -3.65 -13.56 0.05
N LYS A 30 -3.50 -14.02 -1.19
CA LYS A 30 -3.07 -13.18 -2.33
C LYS A 30 -4.19 -12.82 -3.30
N HIS A 31 -5.42 -13.24 -3.00
CA HIS A 31 -6.60 -13.04 -3.84
C HIS A 31 -6.35 -13.37 -5.33
N ARG A 32 -5.87 -14.59 -5.58
CA ARG A 32 -5.47 -15.03 -6.94
C ARG A 32 -5.85 -16.48 -7.22
N LEU A 33 -5.94 -16.79 -8.50
CA LEU A 33 -6.15 -18.15 -9.01
C LEU A 33 -4.84 -18.70 -9.54
N LEU A 34 -4.50 -19.91 -9.10
CA LEU A 34 -3.38 -20.66 -9.67
C LEU A 34 -3.91 -21.42 -10.88
N LEU A 35 -3.26 -21.24 -12.02
CA LEU A 35 -3.67 -21.89 -13.26
C LEU A 35 -2.77 -23.11 -13.48
N PRO A 36 -3.34 -24.33 -13.55
CA PRO A 36 -2.54 -25.53 -13.73
C PRO A 36 -1.82 -25.50 -15.07
N HIS A 37 -0.56 -25.95 -15.08
CA HIS A 37 0.24 -26.12 -16.28
C HIS A 37 0.77 -27.56 -16.35
N GLU A 38 0.69 -28.18 -17.54
CA GLU A 38 1.08 -29.59 -17.76
C GLU A 38 2.59 -29.78 -17.89
N ALA A 39 3.38 -28.73 -18.15
CA ALA A 39 4.84 -28.77 -18.17
C ALA A 39 5.39 -28.12 -16.90
N GLY A 40 6.26 -28.83 -16.17
CA GLY A 40 6.75 -28.41 -14.86
C GLY A 40 7.38 -27.01 -14.85
N ASP A 41 7.13 -26.30 -13.73
CA ASP A 41 7.70 -25.02 -13.28
C ASP A 41 7.18 -23.69 -13.84
N ALA A 42 6.28 -23.64 -14.85
CA ALA A 42 5.76 -22.34 -15.29
C ALA A 42 4.79 -21.72 -14.25
N THR A 43 5.13 -20.51 -13.77
CA THR A 43 4.32 -19.76 -12.81
C THR A 43 3.24 -18.95 -13.52
N LEU A 44 2.06 -19.54 -13.73
CA LEU A 44 0.91 -18.83 -14.31
C LEU A 44 -0.19 -18.65 -13.25
N TYR A 45 -0.50 -17.40 -12.91
CA TYR A 45 -1.59 -17.10 -11.99
C TYR A 45 -2.34 -15.84 -12.38
N PHE A 46 -3.60 -15.78 -11.96
CA PHE A 46 -4.48 -14.65 -12.22
C PHE A 46 -4.91 -14.01 -10.91
N ARG A 47 -4.35 -12.84 -10.59
CA ARG A 47 -4.82 -12.01 -9.47
C ARG A 47 -6.16 -11.39 -9.85
N LEU A 48 -7.13 -11.54 -8.96
CA LEU A 48 -8.47 -11.04 -9.18
C LEU A 48 -8.55 -9.54 -8.80
N PRO A 49 -9.42 -8.76 -9.47
CA PRO A 49 -9.85 -7.46 -8.97
C PRO A 49 -10.36 -7.54 -7.53
N LEU A 50 -10.02 -6.56 -6.70
CA LEU A 50 -10.43 -6.51 -5.30
C LEU A 50 -11.96 -6.48 -5.10
N THR A 51 -12.73 -6.13 -6.13
CA THR A 51 -14.19 -6.14 -6.10
C THR A 51 -14.83 -7.47 -6.50
N ILE A 52 -14.05 -8.48 -6.91
CA ILE A 52 -14.57 -9.83 -7.15
C ILE A 52 -14.56 -10.60 -5.84
N ALA A 53 -15.74 -11.02 -5.36
CA ALA A 53 -15.88 -11.81 -4.13
C ALA A 53 -15.08 -13.12 -4.20
N SER A 54 -14.63 -13.59 -3.03
CA SER A 54 -13.96 -14.89 -2.92
C SER A 54 -14.92 -16.01 -3.32
N PRO A 55 -14.43 -17.12 -3.89
CA PRO A 55 -15.31 -18.21 -4.29
C PRO A 55 -15.89 -18.90 -3.06
N VAL A 56 -17.18 -19.23 -3.12
CA VAL A 56 -17.87 -20.07 -2.12
C VAL A 56 -18.07 -21.44 -2.75
N GLN A 57 -17.51 -22.49 -2.14
CA GLN A 57 -17.54 -23.86 -2.68
C GLN A 57 -17.01 -23.94 -4.14
N GLY A 58 -15.97 -23.17 -4.45
CA GLY A 58 -15.36 -23.11 -5.78
C GLY A 58 -16.14 -22.28 -6.82
N LYS A 59 -17.25 -21.64 -6.43
CA LYS A 59 -18.06 -20.79 -7.33
C LYS A 59 -17.89 -19.32 -6.99
N PHE A 60 -17.60 -18.52 -8.00
CA PHE A 60 -17.50 -17.06 -7.87
C PHE A 60 -18.87 -16.40 -7.97
N ALA A 61 -19.20 -15.58 -6.96
CA ALA A 61 -20.34 -14.68 -7.03
C ALA A 61 -19.95 -13.43 -7.84
N MET A 62 -20.35 -13.39 -9.11
CA MET A 62 -19.88 -12.38 -10.07
C MET A 62 -20.48 -10.98 -9.88
N GLN A 63 -21.37 -10.77 -8.90
CA GLN A 63 -22.15 -9.53 -8.73
C GLN A 63 -22.46 -9.17 -7.26
N GLN A 64 -21.67 -9.64 -6.30
CA GLN A 64 -21.83 -9.16 -4.92
C GLN A 64 -21.06 -7.84 -4.73
N PRO A 65 -21.69 -6.79 -4.17
CA PRO A 65 -20.95 -5.59 -3.80
C PRO A 65 -19.90 -5.97 -2.76
N VAL A 66 -18.68 -5.44 -2.93
CA VAL A 66 -17.58 -5.64 -2.00
C VAL A 66 -17.19 -4.30 -1.41
N ASN A 67 -17.23 -4.24 -0.09
CA ASN A 67 -16.85 -3.08 0.71
C ASN A 67 -15.47 -3.34 1.31
N TYR A 68 -14.58 -2.37 1.20
CA TYR A 68 -13.21 -2.59 1.61
C TYR A 68 -12.52 -1.32 2.08
N ILE A 69 -11.44 -1.54 2.81
CA ILE A 69 -10.54 -0.48 3.26
C ILE A 69 -9.22 -0.62 2.52
N ILE A 70 -8.63 0.51 2.13
CA ILE A 70 -7.22 0.58 1.74
C ILE A 70 -6.48 1.36 2.82
N LEU A 71 -5.46 0.75 3.41
CA LEU A 71 -4.62 1.30 4.46
C LEU A 71 -3.16 1.35 3.99
N LEU A 72 -2.66 2.56 3.73
CA LEU A 72 -1.29 2.81 3.29
C LEU A 72 -0.54 3.52 4.41
N ILE A 73 0.50 2.90 4.96
CA ILE A 73 1.29 3.44 6.07
C ILE A 73 2.77 3.42 5.70
N GLN A 74 3.39 4.59 5.81
CA GLN A 74 4.84 4.77 5.80
C GLN A 74 5.25 5.65 6.99
N SER A 75 6.56 5.80 7.21
CA SER A 75 7.08 6.58 8.33
C SER A 75 6.61 8.03 8.24
N GLY A 76 5.66 8.40 9.11
CA GLY A 76 5.11 9.76 9.20
C GLY A 76 4.01 10.11 8.19
N ASN A 77 3.57 9.18 7.34
CA ASN A 77 2.49 9.41 6.38
C ASN A 77 1.56 8.22 6.33
N CYS A 78 0.25 8.47 6.41
CA CYS A 78 -0.76 7.44 6.22
C CYS A 78 -1.89 7.98 5.35
N ALA A 79 -2.35 7.16 4.40
CA ALA A 79 -3.56 7.40 3.64
C ALA A 79 -4.49 6.20 3.85
N LEU A 80 -5.70 6.48 4.31
CA LEU A 80 -6.72 5.50 4.68
C LEU A 80 -8.02 5.85 3.94
N GLY A 81 -8.61 4.88 3.25
CA GLY A 81 -9.88 5.07 2.54
C GLY A 81 -10.85 3.93 2.75
N TYR A 82 -12.14 4.27 2.84
CA TYR A 82 -13.26 3.36 2.77
C TYR A 82 -13.87 3.39 1.36
N PHE A 83 -14.13 2.22 0.81
CA PHE A 83 -14.61 2.04 -0.55
C PHE A 83 -15.79 1.08 -0.60
N GLU A 84 -16.76 1.42 -1.43
CA GLU A 84 -17.88 0.55 -1.79
C GLU A 84 -17.81 0.26 -3.29
N ASN A 85 -17.62 -1.01 -3.64
CA ASN A 85 -17.60 -1.49 -5.01
C ASN A 85 -16.74 -0.63 -5.98
N GLY A 86 -15.52 -0.29 -5.56
CA GLY A 86 -14.58 0.50 -6.36
C GLY A 86 -14.64 2.00 -6.15
N ARG A 87 -15.68 2.52 -5.50
CA ARG A 87 -15.87 3.97 -5.29
C ARG A 87 -15.40 4.37 -3.91
N ASN A 88 -14.55 5.39 -3.83
CA ASN A 88 -14.14 5.96 -2.55
C ASN A 88 -15.31 6.77 -1.97
N LEU A 89 -15.76 6.43 -0.76
CA LEU A 89 -16.81 7.18 -0.07
C LEU A 89 -16.27 8.05 1.07
N ASN A 90 -15.20 7.59 1.72
CA ASN A 90 -14.52 8.35 2.75
C ASN A 90 -13.01 8.12 2.67
N HIS A 91 -12.23 9.13 3.04
CA HIS A 91 -10.81 9.00 3.21
C HIS A 91 -10.28 9.93 4.30
N LYS A 92 -9.09 9.60 4.79
CA LYS A 92 -8.31 10.44 5.70
C LYS A 92 -6.83 10.26 5.41
N VAL A 93 -6.12 11.38 5.41
CA VAL A 93 -4.65 11.40 5.38
C VAL A 93 -4.16 11.88 6.73
N PHE A 94 -3.19 11.18 7.30
CA PHE A 94 -2.49 11.54 8.52
C PHE A 94 -1.03 11.82 8.19
N ARG A 95 -0.46 12.83 8.85
CA ARG A 95 0.96 13.16 8.77
C ARG A 95 1.51 13.32 10.19
N SER A 96 2.71 12.82 10.42
CA SER A 96 3.40 12.90 11.71
C SER A 96 4.91 12.98 11.50
N TYR A 97 5.62 13.73 12.36
CA TYR A 97 7.05 13.95 12.22
C TYR A 97 7.89 12.84 12.87
N MET A 98 7.84 11.65 12.28
CA MET A 98 8.48 10.46 12.88
C MET A 98 10.00 10.38 12.67
N VAL A 99 10.57 11.07 11.65
CA VAL A 99 11.98 10.94 11.25
C VAL A 99 12.67 12.31 11.23
N ARG A 100 13.92 12.37 11.72
CA ARG A 100 14.72 13.60 11.68
C ARG A 100 15.22 13.86 10.25
N LYS A 101 14.83 15.00 9.68
CA LYS A 101 15.10 15.43 8.29
C LYS A 101 16.56 15.27 7.82
N LYS A 102 17.54 15.43 8.72
CA LYS A 102 18.99 15.34 8.41
C LYS A 102 19.63 13.95 8.54
N GLN A 103 18.92 12.89 8.92
CA GLN A 103 19.56 11.58 9.17
C GLN A 103 18.90 10.35 8.53
N GLY A 104 17.74 10.48 7.89
CA GLY A 104 17.08 9.42 7.09
C GLY A 104 16.70 8.12 7.84
N LYS A 105 17.16 7.91 9.07
CA LYS A 105 16.98 6.69 9.85
C LYS A 105 15.85 6.86 10.88
N SER A 106 14.85 5.99 10.80
CA SER A 106 13.79 5.89 11.80
C SER A 106 14.37 5.60 13.20
N GLN A 107 14.01 6.44 14.19
CA GLN A 107 14.55 6.36 15.55
C GLN A 107 14.13 5.09 16.30
N VAL A 108 13.07 4.42 15.84
CA VAL A 108 12.56 3.13 16.32
C VAL A 108 13.69 2.09 16.47
N LYS A 109 14.67 2.10 15.57
CA LYS A 109 15.76 1.12 15.54
C LYS A 109 16.80 1.31 16.66
N TYR A 110 16.91 2.51 17.24
CA TYR A 110 18.03 2.90 18.11
C TYR A 110 17.64 3.08 19.59
N LEU A 111 16.37 2.83 19.96
CA LEU A 111 15.87 3.08 21.31
C LEU A 111 16.54 2.22 22.40
N LYS A 112 17.17 1.09 22.04
CA LYS A 112 17.70 0.10 23.00
C LYS A 112 19.20 0.19 23.30
N THR A 113 19.95 1.08 22.66
CA THR A 113 21.44 1.01 22.67
C THR A 113 22.16 2.17 23.36
N LYS A 114 21.51 3.28 23.75
CA LYS A 114 22.16 4.37 24.51
C LYS A 114 21.23 4.94 25.59
N GLY A 115 21.80 5.28 26.75
CA GLY A 115 21.09 5.84 27.91
C GLY A 115 20.31 7.14 27.64
N LYS A 116 19.55 7.59 28.67
CA LYS A 116 18.60 8.73 28.71
C LYS A 116 18.31 9.40 27.35
N SER A 117 17.14 9.05 26.78
CA SER A 117 16.59 9.70 25.58
C SER A 117 16.51 11.24 25.74
N ARG A 118 17.02 11.97 24.73
CA ARG A 118 16.96 13.44 24.62
C ARG A 118 15.52 13.91 24.38
N ALA A 119 15.18 15.13 24.81
CA ALA A 119 13.82 15.69 24.74
C ALA A 119 13.14 15.50 23.36
N GLY A 120 13.80 15.88 22.26
CA GLY A 120 13.24 15.72 20.92
C GLY A 120 13.04 14.27 20.45
N SER A 121 13.73 13.30 21.05
CA SER A 121 13.46 11.88 20.78
C SER A 121 12.21 11.38 21.51
N ARG A 122 11.87 11.95 22.67
CA ARG A 122 10.62 11.64 23.37
C ARG A 122 9.42 12.21 22.62
N VAL A 123 9.55 13.42 22.09
CA VAL A 123 8.50 14.06 21.29
C VAL A 123 8.13 13.18 20.08
N ARG A 124 9.10 12.79 19.25
CA ARG A 124 8.82 11.93 18.08
C ARG A 124 8.23 10.56 18.43
N LEU A 125 8.62 10.00 19.58
CA LEU A 125 8.04 8.75 20.06
C LEU A 125 6.57 8.96 20.44
N GLY A 126 6.24 10.05 21.14
CA GLY A 126 4.86 10.45 21.43
C GLY A 126 4.06 10.66 20.14
N GLU A 127 4.58 11.43 19.19
CA GLU A 127 3.95 11.66 17.88
C GLU A 127 3.75 10.36 17.08
N THR A 128 4.64 9.38 17.24
CA THR A 128 4.47 8.05 16.63
C THR A 128 3.30 7.30 17.26
N LEU A 129 3.20 7.31 18.60
CA LEU A 129 2.10 6.63 19.30
C LEU A 129 0.76 7.27 18.92
N GLU A 130 0.65 8.59 19.00
CA GLU A 130 -0.55 9.34 18.62
C GLU A 130 -0.94 9.09 17.16
N PHE A 131 0.04 9.01 16.25
CA PHE A 131 -0.21 8.70 14.84
C PHE A 131 -0.93 7.35 14.65
N PHE A 132 -0.48 6.29 15.34
CA PHE A 132 -1.13 4.99 15.25
C PHE A 132 -2.44 4.92 16.04
N GLU A 133 -2.57 5.64 17.16
CA GLU A 133 -3.85 5.79 17.87
C GLU A 133 -4.92 6.44 16.98
N ASN A 134 -4.56 7.50 16.26
CA ASN A 134 -5.45 8.20 15.33
C ASN A 134 -5.85 7.33 14.12
N ILE A 135 -4.90 6.57 13.55
CA ILE A 135 -5.19 5.62 12.48
C ILE A 135 -6.18 4.55 12.96
N ASN A 136 -5.93 3.97 14.14
CA ASN A 136 -6.77 2.92 14.69
C ASN A 136 -8.15 3.43 15.09
N GLY A 137 -8.25 4.65 15.64
CA GLY A 137 -9.53 5.30 15.90
C GLY A 137 -10.37 5.45 14.64
N ARG A 138 -9.78 5.95 13.54
CA ARG A 138 -10.48 6.03 12.24
C ARG A 138 -10.86 4.66 11.69
N LEU A 139 -10.04 3.63 11.88
CA LEU A 139 -10.39 2.27 11.50
C LEU A 139 -11.60 1.77 12.31
N GLN A 140 -11.63 1.99 13.62
CA GLN A 140 -12.78 1.62 14.45
C GLN A 140 -14.07 2.28 13.97
N GLU A 141 -14.05 3.59 13.67
CA GLU A 141 -15.19 4.31 13.09
C GLU A 141 -15.73 3.63 11.82
N TYR A 142 -14.85 3.24 10.90
CA TYR A 142 -15.27 2.54 9.68
C TYR A 142 -15.90 1.18 9.95
N PHE A 143 -15.36 0.41 10.89
CA PHE A 143 -15.90 -0.92 11.21
C PHE A 143 -17.19 -0.86 12.03
N GLU A 144 -17.43 0.23 12.77
CA GLU A 144 -18.69 0.47 13.48
C GLU A 144 -19.83 0.81 12.51
N HIS A 145 -19.55 1.61 11.48
CA HIS A 145 -20.58 2.10 10.57
C HIS A 145 -20.75 1.28 9.28
N HIS A 146 -19.78 0.44 8.93
CA HIS A 146 -19.77 -0.27 7.65
C HIS A 146 -19.37 -1.75 7.80
N THR A 147 -20.01 -2.60 6.99
CA THR A 147 -19.51 -3.96 6.77
C THR A 147 -18.26 -3.90 5.89
N ILE A 148 -17.16 -4.48 6.39
CA ILE A 148 -15.87 -4.54 5.70
C ILE A 148 -15.58 -5.98 5.29
N ASP A 149 -15.57 -6.23 3.99
CA ASP A 149 -15.28 -7.54 3.40
C ASP A 149 -13.78 -7.76 3.22
N ARG A 150 -13.01 -6.67 2.99
CA ARG A 150 -11.56 -6.73 2.70
C ARG A 150 -10.79 -5.55 3.27
N ILE A 151 -9.52 -5.79 3.57
CA ILE A 151 -8.59 -4.81 4.10
C ILE A 151 -7.30 -4.92 3.28
N ALA A 152 -7.13 -4.07 2.29
CA ALA A 152 -5.90 -3.98 1.52
C ALA A 152 -4.89 -3.11 2.28
N ILE A 153 -3.74 -3.69 2.64
CA ILE A 153 -2.74 -3.01 3.49
C ILE A 153 -1.37 -2.95 2.81
N SER A 154 -0.75 -1.77 2.90
CA SER A 154 0.68 -1.56 2.66
C SER A 154 1.27 -0.92 3.91
N CYS A 155 2.02 -1.69 4.68
CA CYS A 155 2.67 -1.24 5.91
C CYS A 155 3.99 -2.02 6.07
N SER A 156 5.08 -1.31 6.33
CA SER A 156 6.38 -1.96 6.49
C SER A 156 6.44 -2.82 7.76
N LYS A 157 7.22 -3.91 7.71
CA LYS A 157 7.37 -4.83 8.86
C LYS A 157 7.82 -4.13 10.14
N THR A 158 8.55 -3.02 10.03
CA THR A 158 9.03 -2.23 11.17
C THR A 158 7.92 -1.40 11.82
N LEU A 159 6.86 -1.07 11.09
CA LEU A 159 5.72 -0.28 11.59
C LEU A 159 4.56 -1.15 12.08
N LEU A 160 4.45 -2.40 11.63
CA LEU A 160 3.41 -3.33 12.09
C LEU A 160 3.31 -3.45 13.61
N PRO A 161 4.41 -3.53 14.40
CA PRO A 161 4.29 -3.58 15.86
C PRO A 161 3.49 -2.39 16.41
N TYR A 162 3.76 -1.17 15.93
CA TYR A 162 3.06 0.03 16.38
C TYR A 162 1.58 0.05 16.00
N LEU A 163 1.23 -0.46 14.82
CA LEU A 163 -0.16 -0.58 14.40
C LEU A 163 -0.95 -1.50 15.34
N TYR A 164 -0.40 -2.66 15.68
CA TYR A 164 -1.11 -3.69 16.47
C TYR A 164 -0.93 -3.58 17.98
N SER A 165 0.06 -2.82 18.47
CA SER A 165 0.31 -2.62 19.91
C SER A 165 0.03 -1.18 20.36
N SER A 166 -0.69 -0.40 19.55
CA SER A 166 -1.18 0.92 19.94
C SER A 166 -2.19 0.79 21.09
N LYS A 167 -2.31 1.84 21.90
CA LYS A 167 -3.30 1.89 22.99
C LYS A 167 -4.73 1.78 22.45
N THR A 168 -5.00 2.45 21.33
CA THR A 168 -6.22 2.25 20.56
C THR A 168 -6.03 1.00 19.69
N GLU A 169 -6.80 -0.04 19.93
CA GLU A 169 -6.65 -1.31 19.21
C GLU A 169 -7.13 -1.22 17.76
N THR A 170 -6.57 -2.06 16.89
CA THR A 170 -7.10 -2.23 15.53
C THR A 170 -8.39 -3.06 15.58
N PRO A 171 -9.38 -2.82 14.71
CA PRO A 171 -10.62 -3.62 14.65
C PRO A 171 -10.44 -4.98 13.97
N PHE A 172 -9.19 -5.42 13.76
CA PHE A 172 -8.81 -6.68 13.13
C PHE A 172 -7.48 -7.18 13.69
N THR A 173 -7.22 -8.48 13.58
CA THR A 173 -5.95 -9.07 14.03
C THR A 173 -4.98 -9.29 12.87
N LYS A 174 -3.71 -9.59 13.16
CA LYS A 174 -2.69 -9.92 12.14
C LYS A 174 -3.04 -11.11 11.25
N SER A 175 -3.93 -11.97 11.71
CA SER A 175 -4.36 -13.19 11.02
C SER A 175 -5.79 -13.08 10.49
N ASP A 176 -6.34 -11.86 10.42
CA ASP A 176 -7.67 -11.63 9.87
C ASP A 176 -7.71 -12.06 8.39
N PRO A 177 -8.63 -12.97 8.00
CA PRO A 177 -8.69 -13.49 6.63
C PRO A 177 -9.07 -12.43 5.59
N ARG A 178 -9.57 -11.26 6.01
CA ARG A 178 -9.88 -10.13 5.14
C ARG A 178 -8.64 -9.32 4.76
N LEU A 179 -7.51 -9.52 5.45
CA LEU A 179 -6.28 -8.81 5.17
C LEU A 179 -5.62 -9.29 3.89
N LEU A 180 -5.41 -8.36 2.96
CA LEU A 180 -4.73 -8.58 1.71
C LEU A 180 -3.53 -7.63 1.61
N LYS A 181 -2.35 -8.17 1.31
CA LYS A 181 -1.17 -7.34 1.05
C LYS A 181 -1.28 -6.73 -0.34
N ILE A 182 -0.98 -5.45 -0.45
CA ILE A 182 -0.96 -4.77 -1.76
C ILE A 182 0.27 -5.27 -2.55
N PRO A 183 0.10 -5.90 -3.72
CA PRO A 183 1.19 -6.58 -4.44
C PRO A 183 1.98 -5.62 -5.34
N ARG A 184 2.22 -4.40 -4.87
CA ARG A 184 3.07 -3.43 -5.58
C ARG A 184 3.74 -2.49 -4.60
N HIS A 185 4.82 -1.85 -5.04
CA HIS A 185 5.38 -0.72 -4.31
C HIS A 185 4.36 0.42 -4.23
N VAL A 186 4.31 1.09 -3.08
CA VAL A 186 3.41 2.21 -2.82
C VAL A 186 4.29 3.39 -2.44
N HIS A 187 4.15 4.51 -3.16
CA HIS A 187 4.83 5.77 -2.85
C HIS A 187 4.31 6.39 -1.54
N THR A 188 4.81 7.58 -1.20
CA THR A 188 4.38 8.32 -0.01
C THR A 188 2.86 8.37 0.11
N PRO A 189 2.26 7.84 1.20
CA PRO A 189 0.82 7.81 1.36
C PRO A 189 0.20 9.20 1.38
N ILE A 190 -0.46 9.53 0.28
CA ILE A 190 -1.30 10.71 0.08
C ILE A 190 -2.61 10.27 -0.59
N TYR A 191 -3.55 11.20 -0.76
CA TYR A 191 -4.87 10.87 -1.30
C TYR A 191 -4.79 10.37 -2.75
N GLU A 192 -3.94 10.97 -3.57
CA GLU A 192 -3.71 10.58 -4.97
C GLU A 192 -3.19 9.14 -5.03
N VAL A 193 -2.16 8.81 -4.25
CA VAL A 193 -1.58 7.46 -4.17
C VAL A 193 -2.61 6.43 -3.69
N LEU A 194 -3.51 6.82 -2.77
CA LEU A 194 -4.64 5.98 -2.33
C LEU A 194 -5.58 5.66 -3.50
N LEU A 195 -5.99 6.67 -4.27
CA LEU A 195 -6.85 6.48 -5.44
C LEU A 195 -6.15 5.67 -6.55
N ASP A 196 -4.87 5.89 -6.78
CA ASP A 196 -4.08 5.18 -7.78
C ASP A 196 -3.97 3.70 -7.43
N THR A 197 -3.71 3.44 -6.15
CA THR A 197 -3.68 2.08 -5.61
C THR A 197 -5.04 1.41 -5.74
N ASN A 198 -6.13 2.12 -5.47
CA ASN A 198 -7.48 1.62 -5.73
C ASN A 198 -7.67 1.24 -7.22
N ARG A 199 -7.31 2.13 -8.16
CA ARG A 199 -7.45 1.86 -9.60
C ARG A 199 -6.65 0.63 -10.04
N TYR A 200 -5.47 0.41 -9.46
CA TYR A 200 -4.67 -0.78 -9.69
C TYR A 200 -5.34 -2.06 -9.13
N LEU A 201 -5.84 -2.00 -7.89
CA LEU A 201 -6.50 -3.14 -7.24
C LEU A 201 -7.82 -3.53 -7.91
N LEU A 202 -8.49 -2.61 -8.59
CA LEU A 202 -9.69 -2.88 -9.40
C LEU A 202 -9.41 -3.59 -10.73
N ARG A 203 -8.14 -3.70 -11.12
CA ARG A 203 -7.72 -4.46 -12.29
C ARG A 203 -7.38 -5.89 -11.88
N GLY A 204 -7.68 -6.82 -12.78
CA GLY A 204 -7.14 -8.16 -12.71
C GLY A 204 -5.71 -8.15 -13.26
N GLU A 205 -4.90 -9.12 -12.87
CA GLU A 205 -3.52 -9.20 -13.33
C GLU A 205 -3.16 -10.64 -13.62
N LEU A 206 -2.88 -10.92 -14.88
CA LEU A 206 -2.39 -12.22 -15.33
C LEU A 206 -0.87 -12.17 -15.29
N VAL A 207 -0.26 -12.96 -14.41
CA VAL A 207 1.20 -13.01 -14.22
C VAL A 207 1.71 -14.35 -14.75
N PHE A 208 2.80 -14.28 -15.51
CA PHE A 208 3.44 -15.41 -16.16
C PHE A 208 4.94 -15.17 -16.35
N ASP A 209 5.69 -16.26 -16.46
CA ASP A 209 7.07 -16.28 -16.92
C ASP A 209 7.15 -16.45 -18.46
N GLU A 210 8.37 -16.52 -18.99
CA GLU A 210 8.60 -16.66 -20.44
C GLU A 210 7.95 -17.92 -21.02
N GLN A 211 7.96 -19.02 -20.26
CA GLN A 211 7.37 -20.29 -20.69
C GLN A 211 5.83 -20.21 -20.72
N GLY A 212 5.23 -19.49 -19.76
CA GLY A 212 3.79 -19.25 -19.69
C GLY A 212 3.23 -18.22 -20.68
N ARG A 213 4.07 -17.51 -21.44
CA ARG A 213 3.64 -16.41 -22.31
C ARG A 213 2.67 -16.83 -23.42
N GLU A 214 2.96 -17.94 -24.08
CA GLU A 214 2.10 -18.46 -25.16
C GLU A 214 0.75 -18.88 -24.59
N ARG A 215 0.76 -19.62 -23.46
CA ARG A 215 -0.45 -20.04 -22.77
C ARG A 215 -1.29 -18.86 -22.30
N ALA A 216 -0.67 -17.83 -21.72
CA ALA A 216 -1.35 -16.62 -21.31
C ALA A 216 -2.05 -15.91 -22.49
N THR A 217 -1.39 -15.87 -23.65
CA THR A 217 -1.96 -15.29 -24.87
C THR A 217 -3.15 -16.11 -25.36
N GLN A 218 -3.02 -17.45 -25.43
CA GLN A 218 -4.11 -18.36 -25.80
C GLN A 218 -5.32 -18.22 -24.87
N LEU A 219 -5.10 -18.09 -23.55
CA LEU A 219 -6.20 -17.92 -22.59
C LEU A 219 -6.96 -16.60 -22.80
N LEU A 220 -6.23 -15.51 -23.09
CA LEU A 220 -6.85 -14.22 -23.36
C LEU A 220 -7.63 -14.23 -24.68
N GLU A 221 -7.06 -14.80 -25.75
CA GLU A 221 -7.73 -14.94 -27.05
C GLU A 221 -8.98 -15.83 -26.95
N ALA A 222 -8.88 -16.97 -26.27
CA ALA A 222 -10.01 -17.88 -26.08
C ALA A 222 -11.12 -17.25 -25.21
N ALA A 223 -10.76 -16.35 -24.29
CA ALA A 223 -11.71 -15.54 -23.53
C ALA A 223 -12.31 -14.37 -24.35
N GLY A 224 -11.88 -14.18 -25.60
CA GLY A 224 -12.33 -13.08 -26.48
C GLY A 224 -11.72 -11.72 -26.12
N ILE A 225 -10.60 -11.71 -25.40
CA ILE A 225 -9.93 -10.50 -24.91
C ILE A 225 -8.76 -10.18 -25.85
N THR A 226 -9.01 -9.31 -26.82
CA THR A 226 -8.00 -8.85 -27.80
C THR A 226 -7.58 -7.40 -27.54
N GLY A 227 -6.38 -7.03 -27.98
CA GLY A 227 -5.92 -5.63 -27.99
C GLY A 227 -5.46 -5.03 -26.65
N LEU A 228 -5.18 -5.86 -25.64
CA LEU A 228 -4.58 -5.37 -24.40
C LEU A 228 -3.09 -5.10 -24.60
N GLN A 229 -2.69 -3.85 -24.35
CA GLN A 229 -1.28 -3.45 -24.36
C GLN A 229 -0.54 -4.15 -23.21
N HIS A 230 0.61 -4.74 -23.53
CA HIS A 230 1.58 -5.13 -22.52
C HIS A 230 2.12 -3.82 -21.90
N THR A 231 1.96 -3.65 -20.59
CA THR A 231 2.73 -2.66 -19.85
C THR A 231 4.07 -3.30 -19.53
N PRO A 232 5.19 -2.82 -20.12
CA PRO A 232 6.51 -3.14 -19.58
C PRO A 232 6.52 -2.74 -18.10
N GLU A 233 7.20 -3.52 -17.28
CA GLU A 233 7.40 -3.25 -15.86
C GLU A 233 7.77 -1.77 -15.68
N GLU A 234 6.96 -1.01 -14.93
CA GLU A 234 7.32 0.33 -14.46
C GLU A 234 8.41 0.20 -13.38
N ASP A 235 9.52 -0.44 -13.72
CA ASP A 235 10.81 -0.27 -13.05
C ASP A 235 11.56 0.78 -13.85
N SER A 236 11.23 2.04 -13.56
CA SER A 236 12.04 3.20 -13.93
C SER A 236 12.16 4.09 -12.70
N ASP A 237 12.92 3.59 -11.73
CA ASP A 237 13.79 4.44 -10.91
C ASP A 237 14.68 5.25 -11.87
N SER A 238 14.29 6.49 -12.13
CA SER A 238 15.12 7.50 -12.77
C SER A 238 14.49 8.87 -12.46
N TRP A 239 14.49 9.23 -11.18
CA TRP A 239 14.65 10.64 -10.85
C TRP A 239 16.11 10.77 -10.48
N GLU A 240 16.89 11.31 -11.42
CA GLU A 240 18.22 11.82 -11.15
C GLU A 240 18.14 12.65 -9.86
N GLU A 241 19.00 12.34 -8.90
CA GLU A 241 19.29 13.29 -7.83
C GLU A 241 19.80 14.55 -8.53
N ASP A 242 18.97 15.60 -8.58
CA ASP A 242 19.43 16.96 -8.87
C ASP A 242 20.47 17.31 -7.79
N GLN A 243 21.73 16.96 -8.10
CA GLN A 243 22.90 17.61 -7.54
C GLN A 243 22.97 18.99 -8.19
N GLU A 244 22.21 19.95 -7.65
CA GLU A 244 22.60 21.34 -7.74
C GLU A 244 23.60 21.61 -6.60
N ASP A 245 24.85 21.26 -6.89
CA ASP A 245 26.01 22.00 -6.39
C ASP A 245 26.31 23.13 -7.40
N GLU A 246 26.90 24.22 -6.90
CA GLU A 246 27.23 25.49 -7.57
C GLU A 246 26.08 26.51 -7.56
N SER A 247 26.25 27.74 -7.08
CA SER A 247 27.47 28.54 -6.92
C SER A 247 27.34 29.56 -5.80
N ALA A 248 28.50 29.93 -5.27
CA ALA A 248 28.75 31.08 -4.42
C ALA A 248 27.99 32.34 -4.86
N ASP A 249 27.40 33.02 -3.89
CA ASP A 249 27.41 34.48 -3.87
C ASP A 249 28.02 34.92 -2.53
N GLU A 250 29.12 35.64 -2.71
CA GLU A 250 29.86 36.40 -1.72
C GLU A 250 29.03 37.56 -1.16
N ASP A 251 29.51 38.07 -0.02
CA ASP A 251 29.24 39.40 0.55
C ASP A 251 27.89 39.57 1.28
N VAL A 252 27.80 40.20 2.46
CA VAL A 252 28.55 41.35 2.98
C VAL A 252 28.62 41.27 4.50
N PHE A 253 29.82 41.53 5.02
CA PHE A 253 30.17 41.81 6.41
C PHE A 253 29.52 43.15 6.86
N TYR A 254 28.73 43.16 7.92
CA TYR A 254 28.52 44.37 8.72
C TYR A 254 28.86 44.04 10.17
N ASP A 255 30.02 44.55 10.59
CA ASP A 255 30.29 44.92 11.97
C ASP A 255 29.25 45.97 12.38
N GLU A 256 28.48 45.69 13.43
CA GLU A 256 27.99 46.73 14.34
C GLU A 256 28.32 46.25 15.75
N GLU A 257 29.40 46.84 16.27
CA GLU A 257 29.68 46.99 17.68
C GLU A 257 28.47 47.66 18.32
N ASP A 258 27.80 46.97 19.25
CA ASP A 258 26.98 47.63 20.26
C ASP A 258 27.63 47.39 21.63
N GLU A 259 28.31 48.44 22.03
CA GLU A 259 28.84 48.75 23.34
C GLU A 259 27.76 48.72 24.44
N GLU A 260 28.25 48.39 25.64
CA GLU A 260 27.87 48.94 26.95
C GLU A 260 26.55 48.50 27.60
N GLU A 261 26.64 47.71 28.67
CA GLU A 261 26.71 48.14 30.08
C GLU A 261 25.32 48.46 30.65
N ASP A 262 24.71 47.47 31.29
CA ASP A 262 23.75 47.72 32.36
C ASP A 262 24.26 47.03 33.63
N GLU A 263 24.94 47.83 34.45
CA GLU A 263 25.11 47.63 35.88
C GLU A 263 23.75 47.36 36.53
N MET A 264 23.61 46.24 37.24
CA MET A 264 22.62 46.14 38.31
C MET A 264 23.34 45.97 39.65
N GLU A 265 23.58 47.11 40.30
CA GLU A 265 23.57 47.19 41.76
C GLU A 265 22.12 47.04 42.25
N TRP A 266 21.90 46.10 43.17
CA TRP A 266 21.26 46.25 44.50
C TRP A 266 21.12 44.87 45.16
#